data_AF-A0A291G9C0-F1
#
_entry.id   AF-A0A291G9C0-F1
#
_cell.length_a   1.000
_cell.length_b   1.000
_cell.length_c   1.000
_cell.angle_alpha   90.00
_cell.angle_beta   90.00
_cell.angle_gamma   90.00
#
_symmetry.space_group_name_H-M   'P 1'
#
loop_
_entity.id
_entity.type
_entity.pdbx_description
1 polymer ?
#
loop_
_entity_poly.entity_id
_entity_poly.type
_entity_poly.pdbx_seq_one_letter_code
_entity_poly.pdbx_strand_id
1 'polypeptide(L)'
;MVRALFHARVIAPDPDSSLSAFDFGEGTPETFFPDRVDWAFLPGLSGGEKLDYVRKLDLSLAQAVEHARGDAAAHDVLRGLWLEIACLEAQDFLAKRLEEYGYHDEGAGTKTVSVLEDLVTRFSLGEVCHVIYIATRNAMDYAHRKDLGRGHALNLVPGNLEMTANKYEAEGWLKAYGRNARCPQSTLSAYFFDKMLGLGEEYFSMRAVDWETDRETGVTEDGTPAGRGT
;
A
#
# COMPACT_ATOMS: atom_id res chain seq x y z
N MET A 1 13.97 0.80 2.69
CA MET A 1 13.98 1.07 1.24
C MET A 1 14.86 2.28 0.86
N VAL A 2 14.53 3.52 1.28
CA VAL A 2 15.25 4.76 0.90
C VAL A 2 16.78 4.68 1.08
N ARG A 3 17.24 4.16 2.23
CA ARG A 3 18.68 3.99 2.51
C ARG A 3 19.40 3.07 1.52
N ALA A 4 18.74 2.03 1.03
CA ALA A 4 19.32 1.13 0.03
C ALA A 4 19.49 1.83 -1.32
N LEU A 5 18.48 2.60 -1.74
CA LEU A 5 18.53 3.41 -2.97
C LEU A 5 19.62 4.49 -2.90
N PHE A 6 19.77 5.13 -1.73
CA PHE A 6 20.83 6.10 -1.48
C PHE A 6 22.22 5.47 -1.57
N HIS A 7 22.44 4.33 -0.91
CA HIS A 7 23.72 3.61 -0.99
C HIS A 7 24.02 3.11 -2.42
N ALA A 8 23.00 2.72 -3.17
CA ALA A 8 23.11 2.35 -4.59
C ALA A 8 23.28 3.56 -5.53
N ARG A 9 23.29 4.79 -5.00
CA ARG A 9 23.37 6.07 -5.75
C ARG A 9 22.28 6.26 -6.78
N VAL A 10 21.12 5.62 -6.57
CA VAL A 10 19.91 5.84 -7.38
C VAL A 10 19.26 7.17 -7.01
N ILE A 11 19.36 7.56 -5.73
CA ILE A 11 18.88 8.84 -5.21
C ILE A 11 19.99 9.52 -4.39
N ALA A 12 19.89 10.83 -4.25
CA ALA A 12 20.69 11.64 -3.31
C ALA A 12 19.84 12.78 -2.75
N PRO A 13 20.21 13.37 -1.59
CA PRO A 13 19.62 14.62 -1.14
C PRO A 13 19.74 15.67 -2.24
N ASP A 14 18.63 16.31 -2.58
CA ASP A 14 18.61 17.40 -3.54
C ASP A 14 19.31 18.62 -2.92
N PRO A 15 20.30 19.25 -3.59
CA PRO A 15 20.96 20.45 -3.07
C PRO A 15 20.00 21.62 -2.81
N ASP A 16 18.83 21.64 -3.46
CA ASP A 16 17.81 22.67 -3.28
C ASP A 16 16.88 22.39 -2.08
N SER A 17 17.09 21.27 -1.37
CA SER A 17 16.36 20.95 -0.13
C SER A 17 16.53 22.06 0.91
N SER A 18 15.52 22.23 1.76
CA SER A 18 15.59 23.17 2.89
C SER A 18 16.82 22.92 3.77
N LEU A 19 17.50 23.99 4.20
CA LEU A 19 18.64 23.89 5.12
C LEU A 19 18.26 23.20 6.45
N SER A 20 17.00 23.25 6.87
CA SER A 20 16.52 22.54 8.08
C SER A 20 16.52 21.01 7.95
N ALA A 21 16.78 20.48 6.76
CA ALA A 21 16.90 19.05 6.49
C ALA A 21 18.32 18.51 6.70
N PHE A 22 19.29 19.38 6.97
CA PHE A 22 20.70 19.02 7.16
C PHE A 22 21.20 19.45 8.53
N ASP A 23 22.08 18.64 9.11
CA ASP A 23 22.91 19.08 10.25
C ASP A 23 24.27 19.52 9.72
N PHE A 24 24.64 20.74 10.09
CA PHE A 24 25.89 21.37 9.67
C PHE A 24 26.91 21.35 10.81
N GLY A 25 28.13 20.94 10.49
CA GLY A 25 29.30 21.10 11.35
C GLY A 25 29.96 22.46 11.11
N GLU A 26 31.21 22.46 10.63
CA GLU A 26 31.96 23.67 10.27
C GLU A 26 31.47 24.32 8.96
N GLY A 27 30.16 24.57 8.83
CA GLY A 27 29.54 25.20 7.66
C GLY A 27 29.33 24.28 6.46
N THR A 28 29.64 22.99 6.59
CA THR A 28 29.29 21.95 5.61
C THR A 28 28.28 20.96 6.18
N PRO A 29 27.33 20.47 5.38
CA PRO A 29 26.38 19.45 5.82
C PRO A 29 27.13 18.13 6.08
N GLU A 30 27.06 17.63 7.31
CA GLU A 30 27.68 16.37 7.72
C GLU A 30 26.70 15.20 7.63
N THR A 31 25.45 15.46 8.00
CA THR A 31 24.34 14.50 7.94
C THR A 31 23.06 15.17 7.46
N PHE A 32 22.04 14.36 7.19
CA PHE A 32 20.74 14.84 6.77
C PHE A 32 19.63 13.96 7.34
N PHE A 33 18.43 14.53 7.44
CA PHE A 33 17.22 13.85 7.88
C PHE A 33 16.49 13.26 6.66
N PRO A 34 16.45 11.92 6.49
CA PRO A 34 15.90 11.29 5.27
C PRO A 34 14.43 11.61 4.99
N ASP A 35 13.68 11.98 6.03
CA ASP A 35 12.27 12.36 6.03
C ASP A 35 12.05 13.85 5.71
N ARG A 36 13.11 14.66 5.64
CA ARG A 36 13.01 16.13 5.43
C ARG A 36 13.70 16.63 4.17
N VAL A 37 14.61 15.84 3.61
CA VAL A 37 15.27 16.18 2.35
C VAL A 37 14.35 15.91 1.17
N ASP A 38 14.42 16.77 0.17
CA ASP A 38 13.94 16.44 -1.16
C ASP A 38 14.94 15.47 -1.79
N TRP A 39 14.43 14.51 -2.57
CA TRP A 39 15.27 13.46 -3.16
C TRP A 39 15.48 13.70 -4.65
N ALA A 40 16.73 13.93 -5.03
CA ALA A 40 17.15 13.96 -6.43
C ALA A 40 17.30 12.52 -6.97
N PHE A 41 16.52 12.18 -8.01
CA PHE A 41 16.61 10.90 -8.70
C PHE A 41 17.70 10.91 -9.77
N LEU A 42 18.60 9.92 -9.74
CA LEU A 42 19.74 9.76 -10.65
C LEU A 42 20.48 11.08 -10.90
N PRO A 43 21.03 11.72 -9.86
CA PRO A 43 21.51 13.10 -9.93
C PRO A 43 22.64 13.31 -10.94
N GLY A 44 23.38 12.25 -11.32
CA GLY A 44 24.45 12.30 -12.31
C GLY A 44 24.00 12.15 -13.77
N LEU A 45 22.70 12.01 -14.03
CA LEU A 45 22.15 11.81 -15.38
C LEU A 45 21.38 13.04 -15.85
N SER A 46 21.47 13.34 -17.15
CA SER A 46 20.60 14.31 -17.81
C SER A 46 19.15 13.82 -17.89
N GLY A 47 18.21 14.72 -18.19
CA GLY A 47 16.78 14.37 -18.30
C GLY A 47 16.50 13.25 -19.33
N GLY A 48 17.22 13.25 -20.46
CA GLY A 48 17.11 12.19 -21.47
C GLY A 48 17.61 10.84 -20.96
N GLU A 49 18.76 10.83 -20.29
CA GLU A 49 19.34 9.60 -19.71
C GLU A 49 18.49 9.04 -18.57
N LYS A 50 17.88 9.90 -17.75
CA LYS A 50 16.90 9.48 -16.72
C LYS A 50 15.70 8.80 -17.37
N LEU A 51 15.16 9.38 -18.44
CA LEU A 51 14.03 8.80 -19.15
C LEU A 51 14.38 7.44 -19.77
N ASP A 52 15.56 7.32 -20.38
CA ASP A 52 16.04 6.06 -20.94
C ASP A 52 16.28 5.00 -19.86
N TYR A 53 16.78 5.40 -18.68
CA TYR A 53 16.92 4.50 -17.53
C TYR A 53 15.55 3.98 -17.07
N VAL A 54 14.57 4.87 -16.88
CA VAL A 54 13.21 4.48 -16.48
C VAL A 54 12.59 3.53 -17.51
N ARG A 55 12.71 3.81 -18.80
CA ARG A 55 12.20 2.92 -19.87
C ARG A 55 12.85 1.53 -19.82
N LYS A 56 14.17 1.46 -19.60
CA LYS A 56 14.88 0.18 -19.47
C LYS A 56 14.44 -0.57 -18.22
N LEU A 57 14.25 0.14 -17.12
CA LEU A 57 13.74 -0.43 -15.88
C LEU A 57 12.33 -1.01 -16.07
N ASP A 58 11.42 -0.24 -16.69
CA ASP A 58 10.05 -0.70 -17.00
C ASP A 58 10.05 -1.96 -17.88
N LEU A 59 10.87 -1.98 -18.93
CA LEU A 59 11.02 -3.16 -19.79
C LEU A 59 11.56 -4.38 -19.04
N SER A 60 12.57 -4.16 -18.19
CA SER A 60 13.20 -5.24 -17.40
C SER A 60 12.22 -5.78 -16.36
N LEU A 61 11.43 -4.90 -15.76
CA LEU A 61 10.43 -5.24 -14.77
C LEU A 61 9.26 -5.99 -15.40
N ALA A 62 8.78 -5.57 -16.56
CA ALA A 62 7.76 -6.30 -17.32
C ALA A 62 8.22 -7.73 -17.65
N GLN A 63 9.46 -7.88 -18.12
CA GLN A 63 10.06 -9.20 -18.37
C GLN A 63 10.19 -10.03 -17.09
N ALA A 64 10.62 -9.42 -15.99
CA ALA A 64 10.75 -10.10 -14.70
C ALA A 64 9.39 -10.57 -14.17
N VAL A 65 8.34 -9.74 -14.30
CA VAL A 65 6.96 -10.12 -13.92
C VAL A 65 6.48 -11.28 -14.77
N GLU A 66 6.65 -11.22 -16.10
CA GLU A 66 6.25 -12.33 -16.99
C GLU A 66 7.02 -13.62 -16.68
N HIS A 67 8.31 -13.55 -16.38
CA HIS A 67 9.07 -14.72 -15.96
C HIS A 67 8.60 -15.25 -14.60
N ALA A 68 8.33 -14.34 -13.67
CA ALA A 68 7.77 -14.66 -12.36
C ALA A 68 6.42 -15.35 -12.46
N ARG A 69 5.70 -15.20 -13.59
CA ARG A 69 4.42 -15.88 -13.76
C ARG A 69 4.53 -17.40 -13.83
N GLY A 70 5.71 -17.95 -14.14
CA GLY A 70 5.99 -19.39 -14.16
C GLY A 70 6.89 -19.89 -13.02
N ASP A 71 7.30 -19.02 -12.10
CA ASP A 71 8.21 -19.34 -10.99
C ASP A 71 7.53 -19.04 -9.65
N ALA A 72 7.33 -20.09 -8.84
CA ALA A 72 6.69 -19.99 -7.53
C ALA A 72 7.43 -19.03 -6.58
N ALA A 73 8.76 -19.02 -6.58
CA ALA A 73 9.52 -18.15 -5.68
C ALA A 73 9.35 -16.67 -6.05
N ALA A 74 9.30 -16.37 -7.35
CA ALA A 74 9.07 -15.02 -7.84
C ALA A 74 7.61 -14.59 -7.66
N HIS A 75 6.66 -15.53 -7.74
CA HIS A 75 5.27 -15.30 -7.39
C HIS A 75 5.11 -14.88 -5.93
N ASP A 76 5.77 -15.58 -5.01
CA ASP A 76 5.75 -15.25 -3.57
C ASP A 76 6.26 -13.83 -3.29
N VAL A 77 7.29 -13.38 -4.02
CA VAL A 77 7.77 -12.00 -3.93
C VAL A 77 6.70 -11.00 -4.37
N LEU A 78 6.04 -11.25 -5.50
CA LEU A 78 4.97 -10.38 -5.99
C LEU A 78 3.76 -10.36 -5.06
N ARG A 79 3.41 -11.51 -4.46
CA ARG A 79 2.38 -11.59 -3.43
C ARG A 79 2.77 -10.82 -2.16
N GLY A 80 4.03 -10.92 -1.73
CA GLY A 80 4.55 -10.12 -0.62
C GLY A 80 4.37 -8.61 -0.86
N LEU A 81 4.74 -8.15 -2.06
CA LEU A 81 4.55 -6.76 -2.47
C LEU A 81 3.07 -6.36 -2.53
N TRP A 82 2.20 -7.24 -3.03
CA TRP A 82 0.75 -7.00 -3.01
C TRP A 82 0.28 -6.70 -1.59
N LEU A 83 0.59 -7.59 -0.65
CA LEU A 83 0.14 -7.49 0.74
C LEU A 83 0.70 -6.22 1.41
N GLU A 84 1.97 -5.89 1.18
CA GLU A 84 2.59 -4.68 1.72
C GLU A 84 1.90 -3.41 1.20
N ILE A 85 1.69 -3.32 -0.12
CA ILE A 85 1.03 -2.17 -0.74
C ILE A 85 -0.44 -2.09 -0.31
N ALA A 86 -1.17 -3.20 -0.25
CA ALA A 86 -2.54 -3.22 0.23
C ALA A 86 -2.65 -2.78 1.70
N CYS A 87 -1.68 -3.15 2.54
CA CYS A 87 -1.64 -2.68 3.93
C CYS A 87 -1.38 -1.17 4.01
N LEU A 88 -0.50 -0.62 3.18
CA LEU A 88 -0.26 0.83 3.11
C LEU A 88 -1.53 1.58 2.68
N GLU A 89 -2.22 1.12 1.65
CA GLU A 89 -3.50 1.70 1.21
C GLU A 89 -4.58 1.63 2.30
N ALA A 90 -4.63 0.52 3.05
CA ALA A 90 -5.54 0.37 4.18
C ALA A 90 -5.22 1.34 5.33
N GLN A 91 -3.92 1.60 5.59
CA GLN A 91 -3.47 2.58 6.57
C GLN A 91 -3.86 4.01 6.16
N ASP A 92 -3.66 4.38 4.90
CA ASP A 92 -4.05 5.68 4.35
C ASP A 92 -5.57 5.88 4.47
N PHE A 93 -6.35 4.85 4.13
CA PHE A 93 -7.79 4.89 4.28
C PHE A 93 -8.20 5.05 5.75
N LEU A 94 -7.56 4.33 6.68
CA LEU A 94 -7.82 4.47 8.11
C LEU A 94 -7.50 5.89 8.60
N ALA A 95 -6.35 6.45 8.24
CA ALA A 95 -5.98 7.81 8.60
C ALA A 95 -7.04 8.80 8.09
N LYS A 96 -7.50 8.64 6.84
CA LYS A 96 -8.59 9.45 6.28
C LYS A 96 -9.88 9.34 7.07
N ARG A 97 -10.23 8.12 7.53
CA ARG A 97 -11.41 7.90 8.38
C ARG A 97 -11.27 8.58 9.73
N LEU A 98 -10.08 8.55 10.34
CA LEU A 98 -9.80 9.20 11.62
C LEU A 98 -9.87 10.72 11.52
N GLU A 99 -9.35 11.30 10.43
CA GLU A 99 -9.47 12.74 10.14
C GLU A 99 -10.92 13.23 10.13
N GLU A 100 -11.87 12.43 9.62
CA GLU A 100 -13.29 12.79 9.61
C GLU A 100 -13.88 12.99 11.02
N TYR A 101 -13.24 12.42 12.04
CA TYR A 101 -13.60 12.58 13.46
C TYR A 101 -12.71 13.59 14.20
N GLY A 102 -11.89 14.38 13.49
CA GLY A 102 -10.99 15.37 14.07
C GLY A 102 -9.65 14.80 14.57
N TYR A 103 -9.30 13.57 14.17
CA TYR A 103 -8.03 12.94 14.48
C TYR A 103 -6.99 13.22 13.41
N HIS A 104 -6.70 14.52 13.23
CA HIS A 104 -5.61 14.98 12.37
C HIS A 104 -4.27 14.46 12.90
N ASP A 105 -3.39 14.04 12.00
CA ASP A 105 -2.05 13.52 12.26
C ASP A 105 -1.99 12.16 13.00
N GLU A 106 -3.14 11.48 13.18
CA GLU A 106 -3.17 10.14 13.77
C GLU A 106 -3.21 9.07 12.69
N GLY A 107 -2.29 8.12 12.79
CA GLY A 107 -2.20 6.96 11.91
C GLY A 107 -2.40 5.65 12.66
N ALA A 108 -2.16 4.56 11.95
CA ALA A 108 -2.10 3.24 12.55
C ALA A 108 -0.86 3.12 13.47
N GLY A 109 -1.08 2.94 14.78
CA GLY A 109 -0.03 2.48 15.67
C GLY A 109 0.36 1.02 15.39
N THR A 110 1.47 0.54 15.95
CA THR A 110 2.02 -0.81 15.68
C THR A 110 0.99 -1.95 15.77
N LYS A 111 0.14 -1.93 16.81
CA LYS A 111 -0.92 -2.93 16.96
C LYS A 111 -1.93 -2.85 15.82
N THR A 112 -2.34 -1.65 15.44
CA THR A 112 -3.29 -1.42 14.35
C THR A 112 -2.71 -1.87 13.01
N VAL A 113 -1.43 -1.58 12.75
CA VAL A 113 -0.73 -2.05 11.54
C VAL A 113 -0.75 -3.58 11.48
N SER A 114 -0.40 -4.27 12.57
CA SER A 114 -0.43 -5.74 12.61
C SER A 114 -1.83 -6.32 12.35
N VAL A 115 -2.88 -5.65 12.83
CA VAL A 115 -4.27 -6.05 12.50
C VAL A 115 -4.56 -5.82 11.02
N LEU A 116 -4.16 -4.68 10.45
CA LEU A 116 -4.37 -4.40 9.02
C LEU A 116 -3.61 -5.41 8.13
N GLU A 117 -2.39 -5.81 8.51
CA GLU A 117 -1.62 -6.86 7.86
C GLU A 117 -2.39 -8.19 7.85
N ASP A 118 -2.96 -8.60 8.99
CA ASP A 118 -3.83 -9.79 9.04
C ASP A 118 -5.04 -9.65 8.10
N LEU A 119 -5.72 -8.50 8.14
CA LEU A 119 -6.92 -8.28 7.32
C LEU A 119 -6.65 -8.36 5.82
N VAL A 120 -5.56 -7.76 5.32
CA VAL A 120 -5.24 -7.78 3.88
C VAL A 120 -4.80 -9.16 3.38
N THR A 121 -4.42 -10.08 4.29
CA THR A 121 -4.16 -11.48 3.93
C THR A 121 -5.44 -12.28 3.74
N ARG A 122 -6.52 -11.89 4.44
CA ARG A 122 -7.80 -12.62 4.49
C ARG A 122 -8.84 -12.09 3.50
N PHE A 123 -8.81 -10.78 3.24
CA PHE A 123 -9.87 -10.07 2.52
C PHE A 123 -9.32 -9.21 1.39
N SER A 124 -10.19 -8.84 0.44
CA SER A 124 -9.85 -7.88 -0.60
C SER A 124 -9.70 -6.48 0.02
N LEU A 125 -8.93 -5.59 -0.61
CA LEU A 125 -8.72 -4.24 -0.07
C LEU A 125 -10.04 -3.47 0.09
N GLY A 126 -10.99 -3.64 -0.82
CA GLY A 126 -12.32 -3.05 -0.72
C GLY A 126 -13.12 -3.56 0.48
N GLU A 127 -13.02 -4.84 0.82
CA GLU A 127 -13.62 -5.39 2.04
C GLU A 127 -12.91 -4.88 3.30
N VAL A 128 -11.57 -4.77 3.28
CA VAL A 128 -10.79 -4.17 4.37
C VAL A 128 -11.24 -2.72 4.60
N CYS A 129 -11.43 -1.93 3.54
CA CYS A 129 -11.98 -0.57 3.64
C CYS A 129 -13.38 -0.56 4.27
N HIS A 130 -14.25 -1.52 3.94
CA HIS A 130 -15.56 -1.63 4.58
C HIS A 130 -15.44 -1.96 6.08
N VAL A 131 -14.56 -2.89 6.46
CA VAL A 131 -14.26 -3.21 7.86
C VAL A 131 -13.76 -1.97 8.60
N ILE A 132 -12.79 -1.23 8.03
CA ILE A 132 -12.27 0.01 8.61
C ILE A 132 -13.38 1.03 8.80
N TYR A 133 -14.24 1.22 7.80
CA TYR A 133 -15.35 2.16 7.88
C TYR A 133 -16.28 1.86 9.07
N ILE A 134 -16.68 0.59 9.23
CA ILE A 134 -17.57 0.18 10.31
C ILE A 134 -16.88 0.23 11.67
N ALA A 135 -15.65 -0.29 11.76
CA ALA A 135 -14.89 -0.37 13.00
C ALA A 135 -14.57 1.03 13.56
N THR A 136 -14.14 1.96 12.70
CA THR A 136 -13.87 3.35 13.11
C THR A 136 -15.14 4.03 13.60
N ARG A 137 -16.26 3.91 12.87
CA ARG A 137 -17.55 4.46 13.32
C ARG A 137 -17.94 3.93 14.69
N ASN A 138 -17.89 2.61 14.89
CA ASN A 138 -18.27 1.99 16.16
C ASN A 138 -17.37 2.43 17.33
N ALA A 139 -16.06 2.50 17.09
CA ALA A 139 -15.09 2.96 18.09
C ALA A 139 -15.35 4.42 18.48
N MET A 140 -15.56 5.31 17.51
CA MET A 140 -15.79 6.74 17.75
C MET A 140 -17.13 7.00 18.40
N ASP A 141 -18.21 6.32 17.97
CA ASP A 141 -19.52 6.43 18.60
C ASP A 141 -19.49 5.98 20.06
N TYR A 142 -18.79 4.89 20.36
CA TYR A 142 -18.62 4.41 21.73
C TYR A 142 -17.81 5.39 22.57
N ALA A 143 -16.68 5.88 22.04
CA ALA A 143 -15.84 6.87 22.72
C ALA A 143 -16.62 8.15 23.05
N HIS A 144 -17.41 8.65 22.10
CA HIS A 144 -18.26 9.82 22.31
C HIS A 144 -19.31 9.59 23.40
N ARG A 145 -20.03 8.45 23.36
CA ARG A 145 -21.05 8.12 24.38
C ARG A 145 -20.48 7.94 25.79
N LYS A 146 -19.22 7.55 25.90
CA LYS A 146 -18.52 7.31 27.16
C LYS A 146 -17.63 8.46 27.60
N ASP A 147 -17.63 9.57 26.85
CA ASP A 147 -16.78 10.75 27.07
C ASP A 147 -15.30 10.37 27.23
N LEU A 148 -14.81 9.48 26.36
CA LEU A 148 -13.43 9.01 26.40
C LEU A 148 -12.50 10.05 25.77
N GLY A 149 -11.34 10.23 26.39
CA GLY A 149 -10.26 11.02 25.81
C GLY A 149 -9.73 10.44 24.50
N ARG A 150 -9.14 11.31 23.68
CA ARG A 150 -8.60 11.01 22.34
C ARG A 150 -7.78 9.71 22.26
N GLY A 151 -6.80 9.56 23.15
CA GLY A 151 -5.94 8.37 23.18
C GLY A 151 -6.70 7.08 23.48
N HIS A 152 -7.72 7.13 24.35
CA HIS A 152 -8.56 5.97 24.62
C HIS A 152 -9.44 5.61 23.42
N ALA A 153 -9.96 6.61 22.70
CA ALA A 153 -10.74 6.38 21.48
C ALA A 153 -9.90 5.66 20.41
N LEU A 154 -8.66 6.09 20.19
CA LEU A 154 -7.73 5.45 19.24
C LEU A 154 -7.40 4.00 19.65
N ASN A 155 -7.22 3.75 20.94
CA ASN A 155 -6.93 2.40 21.45
C ASN A 155 -8.09 1.40 21.25
N LEU A 156 -9.31 1.87 20.99
CA LEU A 156 -10.44 1.00 20.66
C LEU A 156 -10.42 0.51 19.21
N VAL A 157 -9.76 1.24 18.30
CA VAL A 157 -9.76 0.96 16.86
C VAL A 157 -9.27 -0.47 16.54
N PRO A 158 -8.08 -0.93 16.99
CA PRO A 158 -7.60 -2.27 16.61
C PRO A 158 -8.54 -3.39 17.07
N GLY A 159 -9.08 -3.30 18.30
CA GLY A 159 -10.04 -4.29 18.79
C GLY A 159 -11.37 -4.27 18.02
N ASN A 160 -11.82 -3.09 17.58
CA ASN A 160 -13.02 -2.98 16.74
C ASN A 160 -12.79 -3.51 15.33
N LEU A 161 -11.58 -3.37 14.76
CA LEU A 161 -11.22 -3.95 13.47
C LEU A 161 -11.33 -5.47 13.52
N GLU A 162 -10.66 -6.13 14.47
CA GLU A 162 -10.70 -7.58 14.65
C GLU A 162 -12.12 -8.09 14.89
N MET A 163 -12.85 -7.46 15.82
CA MET A 163 -14.23 -7.84 16.15
C MET A 163 -15.15 -7.70 14.94
N THR A 164 -15.03 -6.60 14.19
CA THR A 164 -15.87 -6.35 13.01
C THR A 164 -15.55 -7.36 11.91
N ALA A 165 -14.27 -7.58 11.61
CA ALA A 165 -13.83 -8.53 10.61
C ALA A 165 -14.34 -9.95 10.90
N ASN A 166 -14.09 -10.46 12.11
CA ASN A 166 -14.47 -11.82 12.49
C ASN A 166 -16.00 -12.00 12.47
N LYS A 167 -16.75 -11.01 12.94
CA LYS A 167 -18.22 -11.05 12.89
C LYS A 167 -18.72 -11.08 11.46
N TYR A 168 -18.24 -10.17 10.61
CA TYR A 168 -18.75 -10.01 9.26
C TYR A 168 -18.36 -11.18 8.37
N GLU A 169 -17.18 -11.77 8.57
CA GLU A 169 -16.76 -13.02 7.93
C GLU A 169 -17.68 -14.17 8.34
N ALA A 170 -17.91 -14.38 9.64
CA ALA A 170 -18.75 -15.47 10.13
C ALA A 170 -20.22 -15.37 9.68
N GLU A 171 -20.73 -14.14 9.52
CA GLU A 171 -22.12 -13.89 9.12
C GLU A 171 -22.28 -13.73 7.60
N GLY A 172 -21.18 -13.73 6.82
CA GLY A 172 -21.22 -13.51 5.37
C GLY A 172 -21.63 -12.09 4.97
N TRP A 173 -21.31 -11.10 5.80
CA TRP A 173 -21.70 -9.69 5.63
C TRP A 173 -20.59 -8.81 5.06
N LEU A 174 -19.44 -9.40 4.74
CA LEU A 174 -18.39 -8.69 4.02
C LEU A 174 -18.92 -8.22 2.67
N LYS A 175 -18.58 -6.96 2.36
CA LYS A 175 -18.96 -6.28 1.13
C LYS A 175 -17.75 -5.47 0.73
N ALA A 176 -17.36 -5.55 -0.53
CA ALA A 176 -16.36 -4.66 -1.07
C ALA A 176 -16.93 -3.25 -1.07
N TYR A 177 -16.27 -2.33 -0.37
CA TYR A 177 -16.54 -0.92 -0.53
C TYR A 177 -16.04 -0.48 -1.90
N GLY A 178 -16.67 0.55 -2.49
CA GLY A 178 -16.06 1.24 -3.63
C GLY A 178 -14.88 2.09 -3.16
N ARG A 179 -13.97 2.41 -4.07
CA ARG A 179 -12.87 3.32 -3.75
C ARG A 179 -13.41 4.68 -3.32
N ASN A 180 -12.93 5.20 -2.19
CA ASN A 180 -13.33 6.50 -1.70
C ASN A 180 -12.65 7.60 -2.53
N ALA A 181 -13.44 8.51 -3.13
CA ALA A 181 -12.91 9.62 -3.91
C ALA A 181 -11.95 10.55 -3.14
N ARG A 182 -12.03 10.56 -1.80
CA ARG A 182 -11.14 11.33 -0.91
C ARG A 182 -9.87 10.57 -0.50
N CYS A 183 -9.75 9.30 -0.88
CA CYS A 183 -8.59 8.45 -0.68
C CYS A 183 -8.31 7.72 -2.00
N PRO A 184 -7.80 8.45 -3.01
CA PRO A 184 -7.47 7.86 -4.31
C PRO A 184 -6.29 6.88 -4.16
N GLN A 185 -6.15 5.98 -5.13
CA GLN A 185 -5.03 5.04 -5.20
C GLN A 185 -3.70 5.79 -5.20
N SER A 186 -2.75 5.30 -4.40
CA SER A 186 -1.41 5.86 -4.37
C SER A 186 -0.68 5.60 -5.69
N THR A 187 0.31 6.43 -6.00
CA THR A 187 1.18 6.24 -7.17
C THR A 187 1.87 4.88 -7.15
N LEU A 188 2.30 4.42 -5.98
CA LEU A 188 2.95 3.12 -5.82
C LEU A 188 1.99 1.97 -6.19
N SER A 189 0.76 2.05 -5.69
CA SER A 189 -0.30 1.09 -5.96
C SER A 189 -0.72 1.10 -7.43
N ALA A 190 -0.89 2.28 -8.04
CA ALA A 190 -1.18 2.40 -9.47
C ALA A 190 -0.06 1.81 -10.34
N TYR A 191 1.20 2.08 -9.99
CA TYR A 191 2.32 1.48 -10.71
C TYR A 191 2.34 -0.04 -10.57
N PHE A 192 2.21 -0.57 -9.36
CA PHE A 192 2.25 -2.01 -9.13
C PHE A 192 1.05 -2.74 -9.75
N PHE A 193 -0.18 -2.35 -9.42
CA PHE A 193 -1.37 -3.09 -9.86
C PHE A 193 -1.74 -2.79 -11.31
N ASP A 194 -1.63 -1.53 -11.77
CA ASP A 194 -2.08 -1.17 -13.11
C ASP A 194 -0.98 -1.40 -14.14
N LYS A 195 0.26 -1.02 -13.84
CA LYS A 195 1.38 -1.11 -14.80
C LYS A 195 2.12 -2.44 -14.74
N MET A 196 2.49 -2.92 -13.54
CA MET A 196 3.24 -4.16 -13.43
C MET A 196 2.35 -5.39 -13.60
N LEU A 197 1.24 -5.47 -12.85
CA LEU A 197 0.38 -6.65 -12.86
C LEU A 197 -0.71 -6.61 -13.95
N GLY A 198 -1.10 -5.41 -14.41
CA GLY A 198 -2.13 -5.23 -15.44
C GLY A 198 -3.55 -5.48 -14.94
N LEU A 199 -3.80 -5.32 -13.64
CA LEU A 199 -5.08 -5.58 -12.98
C LEU A 199 -6.00 -4.35 -12.94
N GLY A 200 -5.44 -3.14 -13.02
CA GLY A 200 -6.23 -1.91 -12.96
C GLY A 200 -7.00 -1.82 -11.65
N GLU A 201 -8.33 -1.63 -11.68
CA GLU A 201 -9.17 -1.57 -10.46
C GLU A 201 -9.51 -2.95 -9.87
N GLU A 202 -9.31 -4.05 -10.61
CA GLU A 202 -9.73 -5.39 -10.19
C GLU A 202 -9.04 -5.84 -8.89
N TYR A 203 -7.78 -5.44 -8.68
CA TYR A 203 -7.04 -5.77 -7.46
C TYR A 203 -7.77 -5.31 -6.18
N PHE A 204 -8.57 -4.24 -6.27
CA PHE A 204 -9.28 -3.69 -5.12
C PHE A 204 -10.35 -4.63 -4.60
N SER A 205 -10.93 -5.44 -5.49
CA SER A 205 -11.97 -6.42 -5.16
C SER A 205 -11.46 -7.87 -5.12
N MET A 206 -10.17 -8.08 -5.40
CA MET A 206 -9.53 -9.39 -5.46
C MET A 206 -8.69 -9.62 -4.21
N ARG A 207 -8.70 -10.85 -3.67
CA ARG A 207 -7.76 -11.24 -2.61
C ARG A 207 -6.44 -11.68 -3.23
N ALA A 208 -5.34 -11.43 -2.53
CA ALA A 208 -4.01 -11.86 -2.99
C ALA A 208 -3.93 -13.38 -3.24
N VAL A 209 -4.68 -14.18 -2.47
CA VAL A 209 -4.79 -15.65 -2.65
C VAL A 209 -5.66 -16.07 -3.84
N ASP A 210 -6.62 -15.22 -4.26
CA ASP A 210 -7.45 -15.53 -5.44
C ASP A 210 -6.67 -15.29 -6.73
N TRP A 211 -5.74 -14.32 -6.70
CA TRP A 211 -4.77 -14.10 -7.77
C TRP A 211 -3.87 -15.33 -8.04
N GLU A 212 -3.71 -16.22 -7.04
CA GLU A 212 -3.02 -17.50 -7.20
C GLU A 212 -3.89 -18.55 -7.93
N THR A 213 -5.20 -18.55 -7.67
CA THR A 213 -6.13 -19.63 -8.07
C THR A 213 -6.68 -19.46 -9.49
N ASP A 214 -6.79 -18.21 -9.97
CA ASP A 214 -7.17 -17.89 -11.36
C ASP A 214 -6.16 -18.45 -12.39
N ARG A 215 -4.99 -18.93 -11.93
CA ARG A 215 -3.96 -19.61 -12.74
C ARG A 215 -4.23 -21.08 -13.00
N GLU A 216 -4.84 -21.81 -12.07
CA GLU A 216 -5.07 -23.25 -12.23
C GLU A 216 -6.26 -23.55 -13.15
N THR A 217 -7.22 -22.60 -13.25
CA THR A 217 -8.45 -22.77 -14.04
C THR A 217 -8.38 -22.11 -15.42
N GLY A 218 -7.38 -21.26 -15.68
CA GLY A 218 -7.18 -20.56 -16.95
C GLY A 218 -6.54 -21.37 -18.09
N VAL A 219 -6.21 -22.65 -17.86
CA VAL A 219 -5.73 -23.58 -18.89
C VAL A 219 -6.78 -24.67 -19.09
N THR A 220 -7.55 -24.60 -20.18
CA THR A 220 -8.28 -25.78 -20.66
C THR A 220 -7.28 -26.86 -21.05
N GLU A 221 -7.62 -28.14 -20.89
CA GLU A 221 -6.75 -29.32 -21.15
C GLU A 221 -6.02 -29.33 -22.52
N ASP A 222 -6.43 -28.49 -23.47
CA ASP A 222 -5.81 -28.32 -24.80
C ASP A 222 -4.88 -27.08 -24.95
N GLY A 223 -4.50 -26.38 -23.88
CA GLY A 223 -3.41 -25.40 -23.90
C GLY A 223 -3.66 -24.10 -24.67
N THR A 224 -4.92 -23.69 -24.90
CA THR A 224 -5.25 -22.39 -25.52
C THR A 224 -5.59 -21.35 -24.44
N PRO A 225 -5.05 -20.11 -24.50
CA PRO A 225 -5.38 -19.06 -23.54
C PRO A 225 -6.85 -18.64 -23.65
N ALA A 226 -7.56 -18.59 -22.52
CA ALA A 226 -8.92 -18.07 -22.45
C ALA A 226 -8.92 -16.60 -22.89
N GLY A 227 -9.50 -16.32 -24.05
CA GLY A 227 -9.60 -14.97 -24.60
C GLY A 227 -10.39 -14.07 -23.67
N ARG A 228 -9.77 -12.97 -23.23
CA ARG A 228 -10.50 -11.86 -22.58
C ARG A 228 -11.44 -11.26 -23.62
N GLY A 229 -12.75 -11.48 -23.44
CA GLY A 229 -13.80 -10.88 -24.26
C GLY A 229 -13.77 -9.35 -24.14
N THR A 230 -13.86 -8.71 -25.30
CA THR A 230 -14.01 -7.26 -25.52
C THR A 230 -15.28 -6.69 -24.91
#